data_AF-A0A399Z9Z4-F1
#
_entry.id   AF-A0A399Z9Z4-F1
#
_cell.length_a   1.000
_cell.length_b   1.000
_cell.length_c   1.000
_cell.angle_alpha   90.00
_cell.angle_beta   90.00
_cell.angle_gamma   90.00
#
_symmetry.space_group_name_H-M   'P 1'
#
loop_
_entity.id
_entity.type
_entity.pdbx_description
1 polymer ?
#
loop_
_entity_poly.entity_id
_entity_poly.type
_entity_poly.pdbx_seq_one_letter_code
_entity_poly.pdbx_strand_id
1 'polypeptide(L)'
;MNHRPFEDWLADDQPLDPEQKRELQTHLQGCLHCAALAETTLQLRSAKMAAPAAGFTARFQRRLAAQRAAERRSRFIGILILAAGGLGLAGLALAPFAIQFLASPSGWITAVVMFFLSLMEMARAVGLIGSIFLRVLPGFIPPFGWMVILSALGGFALLWSVSLWRFTRFVKGA
;
A
#
# COMPACT_ATOMS: atom_id res chain seq x y z
N MET A 1 22.38 0.93 -17.66
CA MET A 1 21.67 0.04 -18.61
C MET A 1 20.78 -0.89 -17.79
N ASN A 2 19.55 -1.16 -18.23
CA ASN A 2 18.60 -1.95 -17.44
C ASN A 2 18.77 -3.44 -17.82
N HIS A 3 19.28 -4.27 -16.89
CA HIS A 3 19.58 -5.69 -17.12
C HIS A 3 18.41 -6.62 -16.82
N ARG A 4 17.47 -6.14 -16.01
CA ARG A 4 16.34 -6.92 -15.48
C ARG A 4 15.52 -7.68 -16.52
N PRO A 5 15.09 -7.09 -17.66
CA PRO A 5 14.30 -7.84 -18.63
C PRO A 5 15.07 -9.00 -19.27
N PHE A 6 16.38 -8.85 -19.49
CA PHE A 6 17.21 -9.90 -20.09
C PHE A 6 17.51 -11.04 -19.10
N GLU A 7 17.68 -10.72 -17.82
CA GLU A 7 17.84 -11.71 -16.75
C GLU A 7 16.57 -12.56 -16.58
N ASP A 8 15.40 -11.91 -16.55
CA ASP A 8 14.10 -12.59 -16.44
C ASP A 8 13.88 -13.53 -17.64
N TRP A 9 14.20 -13.08 -18.87
CA TRP A 9 14.08 -13.90 -20.08
C TRP A 9 15.00 -15.13 -20.09
N LEU A 10 16.19 -15.03 -19.50
CA LEU A 10 17.13 -16.14 -19.39
C LEU A 10 16.67 -17.16 -18.33
N ALA A 11 16.10 -16.68 -17.22
CA ALA A 11 15.72 -17.50 -16.07
C ALA A 11 14.39 -18.26 -16.25
N ASP A 12 13.33 -17.60 -16.74
CA ASP A 12 11.95 -18.12 -16.68
C ASP A 12 11.53 -19.02 -17.85
N ASP A 13 12.44 -19.27 -18.80
CA ASP A 13 12.21 -20.14 -19.97
C ASP A 13 10.92 -19.80 -20.75
N GLN A 14 10.56 -18.51 -20.77
CA GLN A 14 9.37 -18.01 -21.43
C GLN A 14 9.58 -17.99 -22.97
N PRO A 15 8.58 -18.36 -23.78
CA PRO A 15 8.70 -18.26 -25.23
C PRO A 15 8.81 -16.78 -25.66
N LEU A 16 10.01 -16.40 -26.10
CA LEU A 16 10.30 -15.05 -26.61
C LEU A 16 9.86 -14.89 -28.07
N ASP A 17 9.31 -13.71 -28.39
CA ASP A 17 9.03 -13.30 -29.76
C ASP A 17 10.33 -13.06 -30.56
N PRO A 18 10.34 -13.25 -31.89
CA PRO A 18 11.45 -12.88 -32.77
C PRO A 18 12.09 -11.52 -32.52
N GLU A 19 11.33 -10.48 -32.18
CA GLU A 19 11.89 -9.17 -31.88
C GLU A 19 12.68 -9.17 -30.56
N GLN A 20 12.12 -9.78 -29.51
CA GLN A 20 12.76 -9.94 -28.20
C GLN A 20 14.02 -10.81 -28.27
N LYS A 21 14.01 -11.86 -29.11
CA LYS A 21 15.19 -12.69 -29.35
C LYS A 21 16.33 -11.90 -29.97
N ARG A 22 16.03 -11.03 -30.93
CA ARG A 22 17.03 -10.18 -31.57
C ARG A 22 17.61 -9.16 -30.58
N GLU A 23 16.76 -8.58 -29.74
CA GLU A 23 17.18 -7.65 -28.70
C GLU A 23 18.06 -8.31 -27.65
N LEU A 24 17.69 -9.51 -27.18
CA LEU A 24 18.50 -10.32 -26.27
C LEU A 24 19.87 -10.66 -26.88
N GLN A 25 19.93 -11.14 -28.13
CA GLN A 25 21.19 -11.45 -28.80
C GLN A 25 22.10 -10.22 -28.92
N THR A 26 21.51 -9.07 -29.23
CA THR A 26 22.25 -7.80 -29.31
C THR A 26 22.81 -7.41 -27.94
N HIS A 27 22.04 -7.59 -26.86
CA HIS A 27 22.48 -7.31 -25.50
C HIS A 27 23.61 -8.24 -25.04
N LEU A 28 23.52 -9.54 -25.35
CA LEU A 28 24.53 -10.54 -24.99
C LEU A 28 25.90 -10.25 -25.63
N GLN A 29 25.94 -9.62 -26.80
CA GLN A 29 27.19 -9.20 -27.44
C GLN A 29 27.86 -8.01 -26.74
N GLY A 30 27.08 -7.15 -26.08
CA GLY A 30 27.56 -5.93 -25.41
C GLY A 30 27.73 -6.05 -23.89
N CYS A 31 27.23 -7.13 -23.27
CA CYS A 31 27.17 -7.29 -21.82
C CYS A 31 27.76 -8.62 -21.37
N LEU A 32 28.97 -8.57 -20.78
CA LEU A 32 29.69 -9.74 -20.26
C LEU A 32 28.90 -10.49 -19.15
N HIS A 33 28.16 -9.76 -18.32
CA HIS A 33 27.36 -10.33 -17.22
C HIS A 33 26.23 -11.21 -17.75
N CYS A 34 25.41 -10.69 -18.66
CA CYS A 34 24.30 -11.43 -19.24
C CYS A 34 24.78 -12.60 -20.12
N ALA A 35 25.95 -12.46 -20.79
CA ALA A 35 26.58 -13.55 -21.52
C ALA A 35 27.00 -14.71 -20.62
N ALA A 36 27.61 -14.43 -19.47
CA ALA A 36 27.95 -15.46 -18.48
C ALA A 36 26.70 -16.13 -17.88
N LEU A 37 25.63 -15.35 -17.65
CA LEU A 37 24.36 -15.90 -17.17
C LEU A 37 23.71 -16.84 -18.20
N ALA A 38 23.77 -16.50 -19.49
CA ALA A 38 23.26 -17.36 -20.55
C ALA A 38 23.98 -18.69 -20.63
N GLU A 39 25.32 -18.66 -20.53
CA GLU A 39 26.15 -19.86 -20.55
C GLU A 39 25.88 -20.78 -19.34
N THR A 40 25.84 -20.21 -18.14
CA THR A 40 25.55 -20.96 -16.91
C THR A 40 24.14 -21.57 -16.93
N THR A 41 23.16 -20.82 -17.42
CA THR A 41 21.78 -21.31 -17.59
C THR A 41 21.73 -22.48 -18.57
N LEU A 42 22.47 -22.41 -19.68
CA LEU A 42 22.55 -23.49 -20.65
C LEU A 42 23.19 -24.75 -20.05
N GLN A 43 24.26 -24.59 -19.27
CA GLN A 43 24.91 -25.68 -18.55
C GLN A 43 23.97 -26.33 -17.53
N LEU A 44 23.24 -25.54 -16.75
CA LEU A 44 22.24 -26.03 -15.79
C LEU A 44 21.09 -26.78 -16.47
N ARG A 45 20.63 -26.31 -17.63
CA ARG A 45 19.59 -26.99 -18.43
C ARG A 45 20.07 -28.32 -19.02
N SER A 46 21.35 -28.38 -19.41
CA SER A 46 21.97 -29.61 -19.92
C SER A 46 22.31 -30.62 -18.83
N ALA A 47 22.32 -30.19 -17.57
CA ALA A 47 22.63 -31.05 -16.44
C ALA A 47 21.55 -32.13 -16.27
N LYS A 48 21.98 -33.39 -16.19
CA LYS A 48 21.08 -34.51 -15.93
C LYS A 48 20.45 -34.35 -14.55
N MET A 49 19.12 -34.20 -14.50
CA MET A 49 18.40 -34.21 -13.23
C MET A 49 18.66 -35.53 -12.49
N ALA A 50 19.12 -35.43 -11.25
CA ALA A 50 19.29 -36.58 -10.39
C ALA A 50 17.91 -37.15 -10.03
N ALA A 51 17.71 -38.44 -10.26
CA ALA A 51 16.48 -39.11 -9.85
C ALA A 51 16.43 -39.17 -8.31
N PRO A 52 15.26 -38.94 -7.70
CA PRO A 52 15.12 -39.07 -6.27
C PRO A 52 15.40 -40.52 -5.85
N ALA A 53 16.09 -40.70 -4.73
CA ALA A 53 16.32 -42.04 -4.18
C ALA A 53 14.99 -42.77 -3.91
N ALA A 54 15.00 -44.10 -4.03
CA ALA A 54 13.82 -44.91 -3.78
C ALA A 54 13.15 -44.57 -2.43
N GLY A 55 11.83 -44.47 -2.43
CA GLY A 55 11.03 -44.11 -1.26
C GLY A 55 11.10 -42.63 -0.84
N PHE A 56 11.79 -41.76 -1.59
CA PHE A 56 11.85 -40.32 -1.33
C PHE A 56 10.45 -39.70 -1.19
N THR A 57 9.56 -39.96 -2.15
CA THR A 57 8.20 -39.40 -2.16
C THR A 57 7.42 -39.76 -0.90
N ALA A 58 7.48 -41.03 -0.48
CA ALA A 58 6.81 -41.49 0.74
C ALA A 58 7.38 -40.82 2.00
N ARG A 59 8.72 -40.72 2.11
CA ARG A 59 9.38 -40.02 3.24
C ARG A 59 9.03 -38.54 3.26
N PHE A 60 9.02 -37.91 2.10
CA PHE A 60 8.72 -36.49 1.94
C PHE A 60 7.27 -36.18 2.31
N GLN A 61 6.31 -36.92 1.77
CA GLN A 61 4.89 -36.76 2.09
C GLN A 61 4.60 -36.95 3.59
N ARG A 62 5.22 -37.95 4.22
CA ARG A 62 5.07 -38.18 5.67
C ARG A 62 5.61 -37.02 6.51
N ARG A 63 6.80 -36.50 6.16
CA ARG A 63 7.38 -35.31 6.83
C ARG A 63 6.54 -34.07 6.62
N LEU A 64 6.06 -33.86 5.39
CA LEU A 64 5.22 -32.72 5.02
C LEU A 64 3.89 -32.72 5.78
N ALA A 65 3.25 -33.88 5.93
CA ALA A 65 2.03 -34.01 6.71
C ALA A 65 2.25 -33.65 8.19
N ALA A 66 3.32 -34.16 8.79
CA ALA A 66 3.68 -33.86 10.18
C ALA A 66 4.01 -32.37 10.39
N GLN A 67 4.80 -31.77 9.49
CA GLN A 67 5.12 -30.34 9.53
C GLN A 67 3.88 -29.47 9.39
N ARG A 68 3.01 -29.76 8.40
CA ARG A 68 1.74 -29.03 8.21
C ARG A 68 0.83 -29.11 9.44
N ALA A 69 0.78 -30.26 10.12
CA ALA A 69 0.01 -30.41 11.35
C ALA A 69 0.58 -29.56 12.50
N ALA A 70 1.90 -29.59 12.69
CA ALA A 70 2.58 -28.76 13.69
C ALA A 70 2.41 -27.27 13.42
N GLU A 71 2.56 -26.83 12.16
CA GLU A 71 2.32 -25.45 11.76
C GLU A 71 0.88 -25.02 12.01
N ARG A 72 -0.11 -25.82 11.61
CA ARG A 72 -1.53 -25.51 11.88
C ARG A 72 -1.79 -25.33 13.37
N ARG A 73 -1.23 -26.20 14.21
CA ARG A 73 -1.35 -26.09 15.67
C ARG A 73 -0.70 -24.82 16.20
N SER A 74 0.52 -24.51 15.77
CA SER A 74 1.22 -23.29 16.19
C SER A 74 0.48 -22.01 15.78
N ARG A 75 -0.04 -21.97 14.55
CA ARG A 75 -0.84 -20.85 14.04
C ARG A 75 -2.14 -20.70 14.82
N PHE A 76 -2.84 -21.80 15.08
CA PHE A 76 -4.07 -21.77 15.86
C PHE A 76 -3.83 -21.25 17.28
N ILE A 77 -2.79 -21.74 17.96
CA ILE A 77 -2.40 -21.25 19.28
C ILE A 77 -2.02 -19.76 19.22
N GLY A 78 -1.23 -19.35 18.22
CA GLY A 78 -0.86 -17.95 18.03
C GLY A 78 -2.08 -17.03 17.83
N ILE A 79 -3.05 -17.46 17.01
CA ILE A 79 -4.30 -16.72 16.80
C ILE A 79 -5.11 -16.67 18.10
N LEU A 80 -5.20 -17.76 18.85
CA LEU A 80 -5.92 -17.78 20.12
C LEU A 80 -5.29 -16.83 21.15
N ILE A 81 -3.96 -16.83 21.27
CA ILE A 81 -3.24 -15.91 22.18
C ILE A 81 -3.45 -14.47 21.74
N LEU A 82 -3.34 -14.19 20.43
CA LEU A 82 -3.55 -12.84 19.90
C LEU A 82 -4.99 -12.37 20.10
N ALA A 83 -5.98 -13.24 19.86
CA ALA A 83 -7.39 -12.94 20.06
C ALA A 83 -7.72 -12.73 21.53
N ALA A 84 -7.25 -13.60 22.42
CA ALA A 84 -7.46 -13.49 23.86
C ALA A 84 -6.78 -12.25 24.44
N GLY A 85 -5.54 -11.98 24.03
CA GLY A 85 -4.81 -10.77 24.44
C GLY A 85 -5.47 -9.50 23.90
N GLY A 86 -5.88 -9.50 22.63
CA GLY A 86 -6.59 -8.39 22.00
C GLY A 86 -7.94 -8.10 22.67
N LEU A 87 -8.73 -9.14 22.95
CA LEU A 87 -9.99 -9.02 23.69
C LEU A 87 -9.77 -8.54 25.13
N GLY A 88 -8.73 -9.04 25.81
CA GLY A 88 -8.38 -8.61 27.17
C GLY A 88 -7.99 -7.13 27.21
N LEU A 89 -7.14 -6.68 26.30
CA LEU A 89 -6.73 -5.28 26.18
C LEU A 89 -7.90 -4.38 25.79
N ALA A 90 -8.72 -4.78 24.82
CA ALA A 90 -9.92 -4.04 24.44
C ALA A 90 -10.90 -3.95 25.61
N GLY A 91 -11.09 -5.04 26.36
CA GLY A 91 -11.90 -5.08 27.57
C GLY A 91 -11.39 -4.11 28.64
N LEU A 92 -10.09 -4.10 28.90
CA LEU A 92 -9.47 -3.15 29.84
C LEU A 92 -9.63 -1.69 29.40
N ALA A 93 -9.46 -1.40 28.11
CA ALA A 93 -9.62 -0.06 27.56
C ALA A 93 -11.09 0.41 27.58
N LEU A 94 -12.04 -0.50 27.37
CA LEU A 94 -13.48 -0.22 27.36
C LEU A 94 -14.12 -0.27 28.75
N ALA A 95 -13.49 -0.94 29.73
CA ALA A 95 -13.97 -1.08 31.09
C ALA A 95 -14.37 0.26 31.76
N PRO A 96 -13.57 1.34 31.74
CA PRO A 96 -13.97 2.59 32.39
C PRO A 96 -15.23 3.19 31.77
N PHE A 97 -15.38 3.10 30.44
CA PHE A 97 -16.56 3.59 29.74
C PHE A 97 -17.80 2.77 30.08
N ALA A 98 -17.68 1.44 30.13
CA ALA A 98 -18.76 0.55 30.51
C ALA A 98 -19.21 0.78 31.98
N ILE A 99 -18.26 0.93 32.90
CA ILE A 99 -18.53 1.24 34.31
C ILE A 99 -19.22 2.60 34.43
N GLN A 100 -18.71 3.62 33.74
CA GLN A 100 -19.31 4.96 33.74
C GLN A 100 -20.73 4.96 33.15
N PHE A 101 -20.97 4.17 32.10
CA PHE A 101 -22.28 3.99 31.49
C PHE A 101 -23.27 3.33 32.45
N LEU A 102 -22.88 2.25 33.12
CA LEU A 102 -23.72 1.61 34.14
C LEU A 102 -23.98 2.51 35.35
N ALA A 103 -22.99 3.31 35.78
CA ALA A 103 -23.11 4.17 36.94
C ALA A 103 -24.01 5.39 36.70
N SER A 104 -23.98 5.97 35.48
CA SER A 104 -24.82 7.11 35.14
C SER A 104 -25.11 7.17 33.64
N PRO A 105 -26.21 6.51 33.19
CA PRO A 105 -26.65 6.60 31.81
C PRO A 105 -26.98 8.04 31.38
N SER A 106 -27.45 8.87 32.33
CA SER A 106 -27.74 10.29 32.08
C SER A 106 -26.48 11.10 31.80
N GLY A 107 -25.33 10.75 32.41
CA GLY A 107 -24.05 11.40 32.14
C GLY A 107 -23.58 11.25 30.69
N TRP A 108 -23.93 10.14 30.03
CA TRP A 108 -23.64 9.95 28.61
C TRP A 108 -24.52 10.80 27.71
N ILE A 109 -25.81 10.89 28.04
CA ILE A 109 -26.75 11.76 27.30
C ILE A 109 -26.29 13.22 27.41
N THR A 110 -25.93 13.68 28.60
CA THR A 110 -25.43 15.04 28.78
C THR A 110 -24.10 15.25 28.06
N ALA A 111 -23.17 14.30 28.10
CA ALA A 111 -21.91 14.41 27.36
C ALA A 111 -22.12 14.51 25.84
N VAL A 112 -23.03 13.71 25.28
CA VAL A 112 -23.39 13.76 23.85
C VAL A 112 -24.03 15.11 23.51
N VAL A 113 -24.98 15.58 24.30
CA VAL A 113 -25.62 16.89 24.10
C VAL A 113 -24.57 18.01 24.17
N MET A 114 -23.69 17.99 25.16
CA MET A 114 -22.62 18.97 25.31
C MET A 114 -21.62 18.93 24.16
N PHE A 115 -21.30 17.74 23.64
CA PHE A 115 -20.47 17.60 22.45
C PHE A 115 -21.12 18.30 21.24
N PHE A 116 -22.40 18.04 20.96
CA PHE A 116 -23.09 18.71 19.86
C PHE A 116 -23.23 20.22 20.05
N LEU A 117 -23.52 20.66 21.28
CA LEU A 117 -23.57 22.08 21.61
C LEU A 117 -22.20 22.75 21.37
N SER A 118 -21.12 22.16 21.87
CA SER A 118 -19.77 22.70 21.65
C SER A 118 -19.36 22.72 20.18
N LEU A 119 -19.74 21.69 19.41
CA LEU A 119 -19.51 21.66 17.97
C LEU A 119 -20.25 22.78 17.24
N MET A 120 -21.50 23.05 17.65
CA MET A 120 -22.31 24.12 17.08
C MET A 120 -21.80 25.51 17.48
N GLU A 121 -21.37 25.69 18.73
CA GLU A 121 -20.71 26.93 19.18
C GLU A 121 -19.39 27.16 18.43
N MET A 122 -18.59 26.13 18.23
CA MET A 122 -17.37 26.20 17.43
C MET A 122 -17.69 26.63 15.98
N ALA A 123 -18.72 26.02 15.36
CA ALA A 123 -19.15 26.40 14.02
C ALA A 123 -19.62 27.85 13.93
N ARG A 124 -20.37 28.34 14.94
CA ARG A 124 -20.77 29.76 15.03
C ARG A 124 -19.57 30.67 15.19
N ALA A 125 -18.61 30.33 16.05
CA ALA A 125 -17.41 31.12 16.26
C ALA A 125 -16.57 31.23 14.98
N VAL A 126 -16.35 30.11 14.29
CA VAL A 126 -15.67 30.08 12.98
C VAL A 126 -16.46 30.87 11.94
N GLY A 127 -17.79 30.76 11.92
CA GLY A 127 -18.64 31.52 11.02
C GLY A 127 -18.58 33.03 11.24
N LEU A 128 -18.61 33.48 12.50
CA LEU A 128 -18.48 34.89 12.87
C LEU A 128 -17.11 35.44 12.45
N ILE A 129 -16.04 34.75 12.83
CA ILE A 129 -14.68 35.12 12.44
C ILE A 129 -14.57 35.17 10.91
N GLY A 130 -15.00 34.11 10.22
CA GLY A 130 -15.00 34.03 8.76
C GLY A 130 -15.78 35.16 8.10
N SER A 131 -16.94 35.54 8.64
CA SER A 131 -17.75 36.64 8.11
C SER A 131 -17.07 38.00 8.26
N ILE A 132 -16.36 38.22 9.38
CA ILE A 132 -15.56 39.43 9.60
C ILE A 132 -14.41 39.47 8.60
N PHE A 133 -13.68 38.37 8.45
CA PHE A 133 -12.60 38.26 7.47
C PHE A 133 -13.12 38.51 6.05
N LEU A 134 -14.22 37.87 5.64
CA LEU A 134 -14.82 38.05 4.30
C LEU A 134 -15.34 39.47 4.05
N ARG A 135 -15.73 40.20 5.10
CA ARG A 135 -16.16 41.61 4.98
C ARG A 135 -14.96 42.57 4.91
N VAL A 136 -13.85 42.27 5.59
CA VAL A 136 -12.68 43.14 5.70
C VAL A 136 -11.66 42.88 4.57
N LEU A 137 -11.45 41.62 4.18
CA LEU A 137 -10.48 41.23 3.13
C LEU A 137 -10.64 42.01 1.83
N PRO A 138 -11.87 42.16 1.28
CA PRO A 138 -12.06 42.87 0.02
C PRO A 138 -11.66 44.34 0.09
N GLY A 139 -11.76 44.97 1.26
CA GLY A 139 -11.33 46.35 1.49
C GLY A 139 -9.83 46.51 1.78
N PHE A 140 -9.17 45.46 2.27
CA PHE A 140 -7.74 45.48 2.58
C PHE A 140 -6.86 45.20 1.35
N ILE A 141 -7.33 44.35 0.43
CA ILE A 141 -6.57 43.97 -0.76
C ILE A 141 -6.93 44.92 -1.91
N PRO A 142 -5.96 45.67 -2.47
CA PRO A 142 -6.22 46.53 -3.62
C PRO A 142 -6.68 45.69 -4.83
N PRO A 143 -7.45 46.25 -5.79
CA PRO A 143 -8.01 45.50 -6.91
C PRO A 143 -6.97 44.67 -7.70
N PHE A 144 -5.74 45.17 -7.84
CA PHE A 144 -4.64 44.46 -8.50
C PHE A 144 -4.20 43.19 -7.73
N GLY A 145 -4.26 43.20 -6.40
CA GLY A 145 -3.93 42.03 -5.58
C GLY A 145 -4.88 40.86 -5.83
N TRP A 146 -6.17 41.14 -6.06
CA TRP A 146 -7.15 40.12 -6.43
C TRP A 146 -6.83 39.47 -7.79
N MET A 147 -6.36 40.25 -8.77
CA MET A 147 -5.96 39.70 -10.07
C MET A 147 -4.77 38.75 -9.95
N VAL A 148 -3.77 39.09 -9.12
CA VAL A 148 -2.61 38.23 -8.86
C VAL A 148 -3.03 36.92 -8.18
N ILE A 149 -3.88 37.00 -7.14
CA ILE A 149 -4.36 35.81 -6.41
C ILE A 149 -5.17 34.89 -7.32
N LEU A 150 -6.10 35.44 -8.11
CA LEU A 150 -6.91 34.66 -9.05
C LEU A 150 -6.05 34.02 -10.16
N SER A 151 -5.06 34.75 -10.66
CA SER A 151 -4.12 34.23 -11.66
C SER A 151 -3.26 33.10 -11.09
N ALA A 152 -2.76 33.24 -9.86
CA ALA A 152 -1.99 32.21 -9.18
C ALA A 152 -2.82 30.95 -8.91
N LEU A 153 -4.06 31.11 -8.39
CA LEU A 153 -4.99 30.00 -8.17
C LEU A 153 -5.35 29.29 -9.48
N GLY A 154 -5.64 30.04 -10.54
CA GLY A 154 -5.92 29.49 -11.87
C GLY A 154 -4.72 28.72 -12.44
N GLY A 155 -3.52 29.30 -12.36
CA GLY A 155 -2.28 28.64 -12.77
C GLY A 155 -2.04 27.35 -12.00
N PHE A 156 -2.24 27.36 -10.68
CA PHE A 156 -2.10 26.17 -9.84
C PHE A 156 -3.13 25.09 -10.19
N ALA A 157 -4.40 25.47 -10.40
CA ALA A 157 -5.46 24.54 -10.79
C ALA A 157 -5.19 23.89 -12.17
N LEU A 158 -4.66 24.67 -13.12
CA LEU A 158 -4.24 24.16 -14.43
C LEU A 158 -3.06 23.19 -14.31
N LEU A 159 -2.02 23.56 -13.56
CA LEU A 159 -0.87 22.68 -13.30
C LEU A 159 -1.31 21.37 -12.66
N TRP A 160 -2.22 21.44 -11.69
CA TRP A 160 -2.75 20.28 -11.00
C TRP A 160 -3.57 19.39 -11.94
N SER A 161 -4.42 19.98 -12.78
CA SER A 161 -5.20 19.26 -13.79
C SER A 161 -4.30 18.58 -14.83
N VAL A 162 -3.28 19.27 -15.33
CA VAL A 162 -2.29 18.70 -16.28
C VAL A 162 -1.50 17.57 -15.63
N SER A 163 -1.11 17.74 -14.36
CA SER A 163 -0.43 16.68 -13.59
C SER A 163 -1.28 15.42 -13.49
N LEU A 164 -2.54 15.54 -13.06
CA LEU A 164 -3.48 14.41 -12.99
C LEU A 164 -3.72 13.75 -14.37
N TRP A 165 -3.82 14.56 -15.43
CA TRP A 165 -4.02 14.04 -16.78
C TRP A 165 -2.81 13.29 -17.31
N ARG A 166 -1.60 13.75 -16.97
CA ARG A 166 -0.36 13.04 -17.30
C ARG A 166 -0.30 11.69 -16.58
N PHE A 167 -0.55 11.65 -15.28
CA PHE A 167 -0.51 10.40 -14.51
C PHE A 167 -1.56 9.37 -14.96
N THR A 168 -2.78 9.80 -15.28
CA THR A 168 -3.84 8.90 -15.77
C THR A 168 -3.57 8.34 -17.16
N ARG A 169 -2.84 9.05 -18.03
CA ARG A 169 -2.40 8.53 -19.34
C ARG A 169 -1.32 7.45 -19.23
N PHE A 170 -0.42 7.54 -18.25
CA PHE A 170 0.60 6.49 -18.01
C PHE A 170 -0.03 5.16 -17.56
N VAL A 171 -1.16 5.18 -16.86
CA VAL A 171 -1.83 3.96 -16.37
C VAL A 171 -2.61 3.22 -17.46
N LYS A 172 -3.01 3.87 -18.56
CA LYS A 172 -3.73 3.23 -19.68
C LYS A 172 -2.81 2.59 -20.74
N GLY A 173 -1.49 2.74 -20.59
CA GLY A 173 -0.49 2.19 -21.51
C GLY A 173 0.26 0.98 -20.96
N ALA A 174 -0.22 0.36 -19.88
CA ALA A 174 0.29 -0.87 -19.29
C ALA A 174 -0.79 -1.96 -19.36
#